data_AF-A0A5E4IHJ5-F1
#
_entry.id   AF-A0A5E4IHJ5-F1
#
_cell.length_a   1.000
_cell.length_b   1.000
_cell.length_c   1.000
_cell.angle_alpha   90.00
_cell.angle_beta   90.00
_cell.angle_gamma   90.00
#
_symmetry.space_group_name_H-M   'P 1'
#
loop_
_entity.id
_entity.type
_entity.pdbx_description
1 polymer ?
#
loop_
_entity_poly.entity_id
_entity_poly.type
_entity_poly.pdbx_seq_one_letter_code
_entity_poly.pdbx_strand_id
1 'polypeptide(L)'
;MSALTLDEFVEMAKNLNLKNIRTRTFSLPMRLSAQIKTTINLTQFREIRKIYEADIGKDELGVGAYLDGEEICFHYLSIIFTGTKARQRKRQFPRN
;
A
#
# COMPACT_ATOMS: atom_id res chain seq x y z
N MET A 1 9.40 8.15 -10.51
CA MET A 1 9.28 7.58 -9.15
C MET A 1 8.54 6.26 -9.31
N SER A 2 9.21 5.14 -9.03
CA SER A 2 8.56 3.82 -9.03
C SER A 2 7.89 3.62 -7.67
N ALA A 3 6.72 2.98 -7.63
CA ALA A 3 6.23 2.40 -6.39
C ALA A 3 7.27 1.39 -5.88
N LEU A 4 7.43 1.31 -4.56
CA LEU A 4 8.35 0.36 -3.95
C LEU A 4 7.88 -1.07 -4.26
N THR A 5 8.73 -1.87 -4.89
CA THR A 5 8.45 -3.28 -5.14
C THR A 5 8.47 -4.07 -3.83
N LEU A 6 7.83 -5.25 -3.81
CA LEU A 6 7.86 -6.12 -2.64
C LEU A 6 9.30 -6.53 -2.26
N ASP A 7 10.16 -6.78 -3.25
CA ASP A 7 11.54 -7.18 -3.03
C ASP A 7 12.34 -6.05 -2.36
N GLU A 8 12.19 -4.81 -2.84
CA GLU A 8 12.79 -3.62 -2.21
C GLU A 8 12.27 -3.44 -0.77
N PHE A 9 10.97 -3.69 -0.53
CA PHE A 9 10.40 -3.62 0.83
C PHE A 9 11.01 -4.67 1.78
N VAL A 10 11.20 -5.89 1.28
CA VAL A 10 11.82 -6.99 2.04
C VAL A 10 13.30 -6.71 2.30
N GLU A 11 14.01 -6.12 1.34
CA GLU A 11 15.41 -5.73 1.50
C GLU A 11 15.57 -4.66 2.59
N MET A 12 14.72 -3.63 2.58
CA MET A 12 14.68 -2.62 3.64
C MET A 12 14.48 -3.26 5.02
N ALA A 13 13.60 -4.25 5.14
CA ALA A 13 13.35 -4.93 6.40
C ALA A 13 14.53 -5.76 6.90
N LYS A 14 15.28 -6.42 6.00
CA LYS A 14 16.52 -7.12 6.35
C LYS A 14 17.56 -6.16 6.92
N ASN A 15 17.69 -4.97 6.32
CA ASN A 15 18.61 -3.92 6.76
C ASN A 15 18.29 -3.37 8.15
N LEU A 16 17.04 -3.50 8.60
CA LEU A 16 16.60 -3.07 9.94
C LEU A 16 16.86 -4.11 11.06
N ASN A 17 17.57 -5.21 10.77
CA ASN A 17 17.86 -6.30 11.71
C ASN A 17 16.58 -6.84 12.39
N LEU A 18 15.50 -6.89 11.62
CA LEU A 18 14.23 -7.48 12.02
C LEU A 18 14.32 -9.01 11.89
N LYS A 19 13.81 -9.71 12.89
CA LYS A 19 13.70 -11.18 12.93
C LYS A 19 12.24 -11.61 12.83
N ASN A 20 12.02 -12.88 12.49
CA ASN A 20 10.69 -13.48 12.37
C ASN A 20 9.79 -12.71 11.39
N ILE A 21 10.37 -12.31 10.25
CA ILE A 21 9.67 -11.55 9.23
C ILE A 21 8.54 -12.41 8.67
N ARG A 22 7.33 -11.86 8.65
CA ARG A 22 6.16 -12.44 8.00
C ARG A 22 5.50 -11.39 7.12
N THR A 23 5.09 -11.82 5.95
CA THR A 23 4.33 -11.01 5.00
C THR A 23 3.00 -11.69 4.70
N ARG A 24 1.95 -10.88 4.55
CA ARG A 24 0.64 -11.31 4.06
C ARG A 24 0.16 -10.25 3.08
N THR A 25 -0.14 -10.67 1.87
CA THR A 25 -0.82 -9.84 0.88
C THR A 25 -2.32 -10.04 1.02
N PHE A 26 -3.07 -8.97 0.82
CA PHE A 26 -4.52 -9.00 0.78
C PHE A 26 -5.01 -7.91 -0.14
N SER A 27 -6.15 -8.17 -0.78
CA SER A 27 -6.82 -7.20 -1.62
C SER A 27 -7.80 -6.41 -0.76
N LEU A 28 -7.63 -5.08 -0.73
CA LEU A 28 -8.57 -4.17 -0.08
C LEU A 28 -9.53 -3.61 -1.13
N PRO A 29 -10.82 -3.99 -1.10
CA PRO A 29 -11.82 -3.37 -1.96
C PRO A 29 -12.06 -1.92 -1.50
N MET A 30 -12.08 -1.02 -2.47
CA MET A 30 -12.23 0.42 -2.26
C MET A 30 -13.35 0.96 -3.14
N ARG A 31 -14.02 2.01 -2.65
CA ARG A 31 -14.96 2.83 -3.40
C ARG A 31 -14.35 4.21 -3.62
N LEU A 32 -14.36 4.70 -4.85
CA LEU A 32 -13.76 5.99 -5.19
C LEU A 32 -14.35 7.14 -4.35
N SER A 33 -15.68 7.13 -4.19
CA SER A 33 -16.37 8.15 -3.39
C SER A 33 -15.96 8.15 -1.91
N ALA A 34 -15.62 6.99 -1.33
CA ALA A 34 -15.20 6.88 0.06
C ALA A 34 -13.76 7.38 0.26
N GLN A 35 -12.88 7.17 -0.72
CA GLN A 35 -11.49 7.59 -0.63
C GLN A 35 -11.30 9.09 -0.80
N ILE A 36 -12.13 9.74 -1.62
CA ILE A 36 -11.92 11.15 -2.00
C ILE A 36 -12.57 12.13 -1.00
N LYS A 37 -13.60 11.71 -0.26
CA LYS A 37 -14.30 12.56 0.72
C LYS A 37 -13.38 13.20 1.77
N THR A 38 -12.20 12.66 2.00
CA THR A 38 -11.28 13.10 3.04
C THR A 38 -10.19 14.07 2.56
N THR A 39 -10.04 14.34 1.25
CA THR A 39 -8.79 14.99 0.77
C THR A 39 -8.94 15.97 -0.40
N ILE A 40 -10.10 16.04 -1.09
CA ILE A 40 -10.15 16.67 -2.42
C ILE A 40 -11.45 17.45 -2.69
N ASN A 41 -11.40 18.50 -3.53
CA ASN A 41 -12.57 19.31 -3.90
C ASN A 41 -13.39 18.70 -5.06
N LEU A 42 -14.58 19.25 -5.33
CA LEU A 42 -15.53 18.73 -6.34
C LEU A 42 -14.98 18.70 -7.77
N THR A 43 -14.16 19.69 -8.16
CA THR A 43 -13.57 19.74 -9.51
C THR A 43 -12.56 18.62 -9.70
N GLN A 44 -11.66 18.49 -8.74
CA GLN A 44 -10.65 17.41 -8.72
C GLN A 44 -11.32 16.03 -8.63
N PHE A 45 -12.43 15.89 -7.91
CA PHE A 45 -13.21 14.65 -7.88
C PHE A 45 -13.70 14.26 -9.28
N ARG A 46 -14.25 15.20 -10.05
CA ARG A 46 -14.72 14.92 -11.42
C ARG A 46 -13.59 14.51 -12.35
N GLU A 47 -12.44 15.16 -12.22
CA GLU A 47 -11.25 14.82 -13.01
C GLU A 47 -10.74 13.42 -12.66
N ILE A 48 -10.57 13.12 -11.37
CA ILE A 48 -10.14 11.79 -10.91
C ILE A 48 -11.15 10.73 -11.36
N ARG A 49 -12.45 10.99 -11.21
CA ARG A 49 -13.49 10.06 -11.66
C ARG A 49 -13.34 9.74 -13.15
N LYS A 50 -13.15 10.74 -14.01
CA LYS A 50 -12.92 10.52 -15.45
C LYS A 50 -11.69 9.66 -15.73
N ILE A 51 -10.61 9.83 -14.96
CA ILE A 51 -9.40 9.01 -15.10
C ILE A 51 -9.72 7.53 -14.81
N TYR A 52 -10.40 7.25 -13.70
CA TYR A 52 -10.79 5.89 -13.37
C TYR A 52 -11.81 5.31 -14.37
N GLU A 53 -12.78 6.11 -14.84
CA GLU A 53 -13.76 5.65 -15.84
C GLU A 53 -13.09 5.24 -17.15
N ALA A 54 -12.08 6.00 -17.58
CA ALA A 54 -11.32 5.71 -18.80
C ALA A 54 -10.41 4.47 -18.68
N ASP A 55 -10.11 4.04 -17.45
CA ASP A 55 -9.26 2.89 -17.12
C ASP A 55 -10.03 1.57 -17.00
N ILE A 56 -11.36 1.62 -16.83
CA ILE A 56 -12.19 0.42 -16.69
C ILE A 56 -11.98 -0.52 -17.88
N GLY A 57 -11.58 -1.76 -17.58
CA GLY A 57 -11.31 -2.80 -18.59
C GLY A 57 -9.93 -2.72 -19.26
N LYS A 58 -9.12 -1.72 -18.94
CA LYS A 58 -7.74 -1.58 -19.43
C LYS A 58 -6.70 -1.89 -18.35
N ASP A 59 -6.99 -1.50 -17.10
CA ASP A 59 -6.10 -1.67 -15.94
C ASP A 59 -4.71 -1.02 -16.13
N GLU A 60 -4.66 0.13 -16.80
CA GLU A 60 -3.45 0.95 -16.93
C GLU A 60 -3.05 1.57 -15.58
N LEU A 61 -4.01 1.77 -14.66
CA LEU A 61 -3.75 2.21 -13.29
C LEU A 61 -3.26 1.08 -12.36
N GLY A 62 -3.40 -0.18 -12.77
CA GLY A 62 -2.95 -1.35 -12.01
C GLY A 62 -3.74 -1.62 -10.71
N VAL A 63 -5.00 -1.17 -10.65
CA VAL A 63 -5.88 -1.31 -9.48
C VAL A 63 -7.13 -2.14 -9.78
N GLY A 64 -7.29 -2.60 -11.02
CA GLY A 64 -8.43 -3.38 -11.48
C GLY A 64 -9.74 -2.62 -11.29
N ALA A 65 -9.85 -1.41 -11.85
CA ALA A 65 -11.05 -0.58 -11.69
C ALA A 65 -12.27 -1.17 -12.42
N TYR A 66 -13.43 -1.13 -11.78
CA TYR A 66 -14.71 -1.60 -12.31
C TYR A 66 -15.89 -0.76 -11.79
N LEU A 67 -17.05 -0.91 -12.42
CA LEU A 67 -18.30 -0.29 -11.97
C LEU A 67 -19.13 -1.26 -11.14
N ASP A 68 -19.65 -0.77 -10.02
CA ASP A 68 -20.71 -1.39 -9.22
C ASP A 68 -21.91 -0.41 -9.19
N GLY A 69 -22.83 -0.58 -10.14
CA GLY A 69 -23.84 0.44 -10.44
C GLY A 69 -23.21 1.73 -10.96
N GLU A 70 -23.41 2.84 -10.24
CA GLU A 70 -22.80 4.15 -10.55
C GLU A 70 -21.49 4.41 -9.78
N GLU A 71 -21.11 3.51 -8.86
CA GLU A 71 -19.90 3.65 -8.05
C GLU A 71 -18.70 3.02 -8.77
N ILE A 72 -17.56 3.69 -8.69
CA ILE A 72 -16.29 3.14 -9.17
C ILE A 72 -15.63 2.41 -8.01
N CYS A 73 -15.40 1.12 -8.23
CA CYS A 73 -14.74 0.23 -7.28
C CYS A 73 -13.40 -0.21 -7.84
N PHE A 74 -12.44 -0.45 -6.94
CA PHE A 74 -11.10 -0.94 -7.30
C PHE A 74 -10.46 -1.64 -6.10
N HIS A 75 -9.31 -2.26 -6.33
CA HIS A 75 -8.61 -3.03 -5.33
C HIS A 75 -7.21 -2.48 -5.08
N TYR A 76 -6.91 -2.14 -3.83
CA TYR A 76 -5.53 -1.93 -3.41
C TYR A 76 -4.88 -3.23 -3.00
N LEU A 77 -3.81 -3.62 -3.71
CA LEU A 77 -2.92 -4.65 -3.23
C LEU A 77 -2.17 -4.12 -2.01
N SER A 78 -2.50 -4.68 -0.85
CA SER A 78 -1.94 -4.28 0.42
C SER A 78 -1.05 -5.38 0.97
N ILE A 79 0.05 -4.98 1.60
CA ILE A 79 1.03 -5.90 2.18
C ILE A 79 1.14 -5.56 3.66
N ILE A 80 0.72 -6.49 4.53
CA ILE A 80 1.06 -6.42 5.95
C ILE A 80 2.42 -7.07 6.12
N PHE A 81 3.32 -6.30 6.71
CA PHE A 81 4.65 -6.72 7.09
C PHE A 81 4.78 -6.68 8.61
N THR A 82 5.20 -7.80 9.20
CA THR A 82 5.49 -7.88 10.63
C THR A 82 6.89 -8.41 10.86
N GLY A 83 7.61 -7.81 11.80
CA GLY A 83 8.91 -8.30 12.25
C GLY A 83 9.17 -7.90 13.70
N THR A 84 10.07 -8.62 14.35
CA THR A 84 10.51 -8.34 15.72
C THR A 84 11.93 -7.81 15.71
N LYS A 85 12.14 -6.63 16.32
CA LYS A 85 13.49 -6.06 16.44
C LYS A 85 14.34 -6.94 17.35
N ALA A 86 15.51 -7.35 16.90
CA ALA A 86 16.44 -8.08 17.75
C ALA A 86 16.87 -7.18 18.93
N ARG A 87 16.79 -7.69 20.17
CA ARG A 87 17.37 -7.01 21.34
C ARG A 87 18.86 -6.78 21.07
N GLN A 88 19.29 -5.53 21.02
CA GLN A 88 20.71 -5.21 21.08
C GLN A 88 21.23 -5.66 22.45
N ARG A 89 22.18 -6.60 22.48
CA ARG A 89 22.96 -6.85 23.71
C ARG A 89 23.68 -5.53 24.02
N LYS A 90 23.27 -4.84 25.09
CA LYS A 90 24.10 -3.78 25.68
C LYS A 90 25.48 -4.39 25.90
N ARG A 91 26.52 -3.81 25.30
CA ARG A 91 27.91 -4.15 25.61
C ARG A 91 28.07 -4.00 27.12
N GLN A 92 28.29 -5.11 27.82
CA GLN A 92 28.77 -5.05 29.20
C GLN A 92 30.16 -4.42 29.13
N PHE A 93 30.28 -3.21 29.66
CA PHE A 93 31.58 -2.63 29.93
C PHE A 93 32.30 -3.53 30.94
N PRO A 94 33.57 -3.90 30.71
CA PRO A 94 34.35 -4.60 31.72
C PRO A 94 34.52 -3.66 32.92
N ARG A 95 34.14 -4.11 34.11
CA ARG A 95 34.54 -3.47 35.35
C ARG A 95 35.99 -3.88 35.61
N ASN A 96 36.90 -2.92 35.54
CA ASN A 96 38.21 -3.02 36.19
C ASN A 96 38.04 -2.82 37.70
#